data_AF-Q74BT8-F1
#
_entry.id   AF-Q74BT8-F1
#
_cell.length_a   1.000
_cell.length_b   1.000
_cell.length_c   1.000
_cell.angle_alpha   90.00
_cell.angle_beta   90.00
_cell.angle_gamma   90.00
#
_symmetry.space_group_name_H-M   'P 1'
#
loop_
_entity.id
_entity.type
_entity.pdbx_description
1 polymer ?
#
loop_
_entity_poly.entity_id
_entity_poly.type
_entity_poly.pdbx_seq_one_letter_code
_entity_poly.pdbx_strand_id
1 'polypeptide(L)'
;MKFRLLAAVLILILPTGCAPVRKVVTDIRQRSAQEEKLSLAVELIARGRIDNATVLLDAIIIEKPVRGVTDEALFRLALLRLPSEPRTGDIAKATKLLDQLQRDYPDSPWAHQALPLSDFIAEIPARIEAAGELRRQIKSLRDLNLSLTRENKELRLNLEKLKTLDLELERKLKP
;
A
#
# COMPACT_ATOMS: atom_id res chain seq x y z
N MET A 1 -50.98 -35.20 -46.58
CA MET A 1 -49.64 -35.52 -46.01
C MET A 1 -48.77 -34.29 -45.72
N LYS A 2 -48.90 -33.16 -46.42
CA LYS A 2 -48.06 -31.96 -46.23
C LYS A 2 -48.23 -31.23 -44.87
N PHE A 3 -49.45 -31.22 -44.32
CA PHE A 3 -49.74 -30.60 -43.01
C PHE A 3 -49.12 -31.33 -41.80
N ARG A 4 -49.00 -32.67 -41.89
CA ARG A 4 -48.38 -33.49 -40.84
C ARG A 4 -46.86 -33.33 -40.79
N LEU A 5 -46.23 -33.04 -41.93
CA LEU A 5 -44.80 -32.72 -42.03
C LEU A 5 -44.49 -31.32 -41.48
N LEU A 6 -45.36 -30.34 -41.72
CA LEU A 6 -45.22 -28.97 -41.17
C LEU A 6 -45.35 -28.93 -39.64
N ALA A 7 -46.27 -29.71 -39.07
CA ALA A 7 -46.42 -29.82 -37.62
C ALA A 7 -45.20 -30.50 -36.95
N ALA A 8 -44.61 -31.51 -37.60
CA ALA A 8 -43.42 -32.19 -37.08
C ALA A 8 -42.17 -31.29 -37.08
N VAL A 9 -42.02 -30.39 -38.06
CA VAL A 9 -40.92 -29.42 -38.12
C VAL A 9 -41.08 -28.32 -37.06
N LEU A 10 -42.31 -27.87 -36.79
CA LEU A 10 -42.56 -26.83 -35.77
C LEU A 10 -42.30 -27.31 -34.33
N ILE A 11 -42.52 -28.60 -34.05
CA ILE A 11 -42.26 -29.21 -32.74
C ILE A 11 -40.75 -29.43 -32.51
N LEU A 12 -39.96 -29.60 -33.58
CA LEU A 12 -38.52 -29.83 -33.47
C LEU A 12 -37.69 -28.57 -33.17
N ILE A 13 -38.26 -27.36 -33.36
CA ILE A 13 -37.57 -26.07 -33.16
C ILE A 13 -37.70 -25.58 -31.69
N LEU A 14 -38.55 -26.20 -30.87
CA LEU A 14 -38.91 -25.68 -29.54
C LEU A 14 -38.04 -26.09 -28.33
N PRO A 15 -37.07 -27.05 -28.34
CA PRO A 15 -36.37 -27.41 -27.11
C PRO A 15 -34.94 -26.84 -26.95
N THR A 16 -34.54 -25.75 -27.63
CA THR A 16 -33.18 -25.18 -27.52
C THR A 16 -33.04 -23.99 -26.56
N GLY A 17 -34.09 -23.60 -25.83
CA GLY A 17 -34.14 -22.31 -25.11
C GLY A 17 -33.69 -22.25 -23.64
N CYS A 18 -33.41 -23.37 -22.95
CA CYS A 18 -33.27 -23.33 -21.46
C CYS A 18 -31.84 -23.10 -20.93
N ALA A 19 -30.80 -23.25 -21.77
CA ALA A 19 -29.42 -23.03 -21.34
C ALA A 19 -29.05 -21.55 -21.03
N PRO A 20 -29.46 -20.54 -21.83
CA PRO A 20 -29.09 -19.15 -21.57
C PRO A 20 -29.79 -18.57 -20.33
N VAL A 21 -31.05 -18.95 -20.07
CA VAL A 21 -31.82 -18.47 -18.91
C VAL A 21 -31.18 -18.90 -17.59
N ARG A 22 -30.67 -20.14 -17.51
CA ARG A 22 -30.01 -20.64 -16.30
C ARG A 22 -28.75 -19.85 -15.96
N LYS A 23 -27.96 -19.46 -16.96
CA LYS A 23 -26.73 -18.65 -16.77
C LYS A 23 -27.05 -17.24 -16.24
N VAL A 24 -28.09 -16.60 -16.78
CA VAL A 24 -28.52 -15.27 -16.34
C VAL A 24 -28.98 -15.30 -14.88
N VAL A 25 -29.78 -16.29 -14.48
CA VAL A 25 -30.25 -16.42 -13.09
C VAL A 25 -29.08 -16.69 -12.13
N THR A 26 -28.10 -17.52 -12.52
CA THR A 26 -26.92 -17.74 -11.69
C THR A 26 -26.04 -16.51 -11.56
N ASP A 27 -25.87 -15.72 -12.62
CA ASP A 27 -25.06 -14.49 -12.60
C ASP A 27 -25.71 -13.41 -11.73
N ILE A 28 -27.04 -13.25 -11.79
CA ILE A 28 -27.79 -12.31 -10.93
C ILE A 28 -27.62 -12.71 -9.45
N ARG A 29 -27.82 -14.00 -9.13
CA ARG A 29 -27.69 -14.49 -7.75
C ARG A 29 -26.27 -14.35 -7.22
N GLN A 30 -25.27 -14.57 -8.07
CA GLN A 30 -23.87 -14.38 -7.69
C GLN A 30 -23.57 -12.91 -7.41
N ARG A 31 -24.02 -12.01 -8.30
CA ARG A 31 -23.88 -10.56 -8.11
C ARG A 31 -24.52 -10.11 -6.79
N SER A 32 -25.76 -10.50 -6.52
CA SER A 32 -26.45 -10.12 -5.27
C SER A 32 -25.71 -10.63 -4.03
N ALA A 33 -25.15 -11.84 -4.09
CA ALA A 33 -24.38 -12.41 -2.98
C ALA A 33 -23.07 -11.66 -2.72
N GLN A 34 -22.37 -11.21 -3.78
CA GLN A 34 -21.15 -10.41 -3.61
C GLN A 34 -21.45 -8.98 -3.14
N GLU A 35 -22.56 -8.38 -3.62
CA GLU A 35 -23.04 -7.08 -3.13
C GLU A 35 -23.35 -7.15 -1.63
N GLU A 36 -24.01 -8.22 -1.17
CA GLU A 36 -24.28 -8.45 0.25
C GLU A 36 -22.99 -8.57 1.07
N LYS A 37 -22.03 -9.38 0.60
CA LYS A 37 -20.70 -9.51 1.24
C LYS A 37 -19.96 -8.18 1.32
N LEU A 38 -20.00 -7.38 0.25
CA LEU A 38 -19.36 -6.07 0.23
C LEU A 38 -20.01 -5.14 1.24
N SER A 39 -21.34 -5.09 1.29
CA SER A 39 -22.06 -4.25 2.25
C SER A 39 -21.72 -4.61 3.70
N LEU A 40 -21.63 -5.91 4.02
CA LEU A 40 -21.21 -6.39 5.34
C LEU A 40 -19.75 -6.04 5.63
N ALA A 41 -18.85 -6.16 4.65
CA ALA A 41 -17.45 -5.76 4.82
C ALA A 41 -17.33 -4.26 5.15
N VAL A 42 -18.08 -3.41 4.48
CA VAL A 42 -18.12 -1.96 4.75
C VAL A 42 -18.63 -1.68 6.16
N GLU A 43 -19.68 -2.37 6.61
CA GLU A 43 -20.17 -2.23 7.97
C GLU A 43 -19.13 -2.68 9.02
N LEU A 44 -18.43 -3.78 8.76
CA LEU A 44 -17.36 -4.26 9.64
C LEU A 44 -16.20 -3.25 9.73
N ILE A 45 -15.82 -2.60 8.63
CA ILE A 45 -14.85 -1.51 8.62
C ILE A 45 -15.33 -0.37 9.51
N ALA A 46 -16.59 0.07 9.34
CA ALA A 46 -17.17 1.15 10.14
C ALA A 46 -17.20 0.85 11.65
N ARG A 47 -17.31 -0.44 12.01
CA ARG A 47 -17.27 -0.93 13.41
C ARG A 47 -15.85 -1.24 13.91
N GLY A 48 -14.81 -0.95 13.12
CA GLY A 48 -13.41 -1.23 13.48
C GLY A 48 -13.03 -2.72 13.47
N ARG A 49 -13.88 -3.61 12.93
CA ARG A 49 -13.63 -5.06 12.83
C ARG A 49 -12.84 -5.39 11.57
N ILE A 50 -11.60 -4.91 11.50
CA ILE A 50 -10.76 -4.93 10.29
C ILE A 50 -10.44 -6.35 9.80
N ASP A 51 -10.14 -7.29 10.69
CA ASP A 51 -9.80 -8.66 10.31
C ASP A 51 -10.95 -9.36 9.57
N ASN A 52 -12.17 -9.22 10.10
CA ASN A 52 -13.36 -9.81 9.49
C ASN A 52 -13.70 -9.15 8.15
N ALA A 53 -13.55 -7.83 8.05
CA ALA A 53 -13.73 -7.12 6.78
C ALA A 53 -12.73 -7.60 5.73
N THR A 54 -11.46 -7.76 6.12
CA THR A 54 -10.39 -8.23 5.25
C THR A 54 -10.72 -9.61 4.68
N VAL A 55 -11.20 -10.55 5.50
CA VAL A 55 -11.62 -11.88 5.06
C VAL A 55 -12.74 -11.83 4.01
N LEU A 56 -13.74 -10.97 4.21
CA LEU A 56 -14.84 -10.82 3.24
C LEU A 56 -14.37 -10.21 1.93
N LEU A 57 -13.52 -9.18 1.98
CA LEU A 57 -12.98 -8.53 0.79
C LEU A 57 -12.08 -9.49 0.01
N ASP A 58 -11.23 -10.26 0.69
CA ASP A 58 -10.43 -11.32 0.08
C ASP A 58 -11.31 -12.37 -0.63
N ALA A 59 -12.42 -12.78 0.00
CA ALA A 59 -13.35 -13.71 -0.63
C ALA A 59 -13.98 -13.13 -1.92
N ILE A 60 -14.33 -11.84 -1.94
CA ILE A 60 -14.91 -11.19 -3.13
C ILE A 60 -13.92 -11.20 -4.31
N ILE A 61 -12.64 -10.92 -4.06
CA ILE A 61 -11.65 -10.82 -5.15
C ILE A 61 -11.19 -12.17 -5.72
N ILE A 62 -11.42 -13.27 -4.98
CA ILE A 62 -11.11 -14.64 -5.43
C ILE A 62 -12.25 -15.22 -6.29
N GLU A 63 -13.48 -14.77 -6.07
CA GLU A 63 -14.64 -15.22 -6.83
C GLU A 63 -14.67 -14.63 -8.26
N LYS A 64 -15.65 -15.07 -9.07
CA LYS A 64 -15.86 -14.50 -10.42
C LYS A 64 -16.02 -12.97 -10.30
N PRO A 65 -15.27 -12.18 -11.08
CA PRO A 65 -15.37 -10.72 -11.09
C PRO A 65 -16.78 -10.18 -11.36
N VAL A 66 -17.19 -9.21 -10.56
CA VAL A 66 -18.41 -8.41 -10.73
C VAL A 66 -18.04 -6.93 -10.72
N ARG A 67 -18.24 -6.24 -11.86
CA ARG A 67 -18.00 -4.79 -11.96
C ARG A 67 -18.88 -4.01 -10.99
N GLY A 68 -18.29 -3.04 -10.31
CA GLY A 68 -18.89 -2.25 -9.23
C GLY A 68 -18.73 -2.86 -7.85
N VAL A 69 -18.37 -4.15 -7.75
CA VAL A 69 -18.20 -4.87 -6.47
C VAL A 69 -16.76 -5.28 -6.26
N THR A 70 -16.16 -5.97 -7.24
CA THR A 70 -14.78 -6.48 -7.13
C THR A 70 -13.76 -5.34 -7.16
N ASP A 71 -13.99 -4.31 -7.97
CA ASP A 71 -13.20 -3.08 -8.02
C ASP A 71 -13.24 -2.30 -6.70
N GLU A 72 -14.43 -2.15 -6.09
CA GLU A 72 -14.55 -1.56 -4.75
C GLU A 72 -13.81 -2.39 -3.70
N ALA A 73 -13.94 -3.72 -3.78
CA ALA A 73 -13.28 -4.62 -2.85
C ALA A 73 -11.76 -4.54 -2.95
N LEU A 74 -11.20 -4.51 -4.17
CA LEU A 74 -9.78 -4.32 -4.42
C LEU A 74 -9.27 -3.01 -3.81
N PHE A 75 -9.98 -1.90 -4.03
CA PHE A 75 -9.62 -0.60 -3.49
C PHE A 75 -9.61 -0.59 -1.95
N ARG A 76 -10.70 -1.04 -1.33
CA ARG A 76 -10.83 -1.09 0.13
C ARG A 76 -9.80 -2.01 0.76
N LEU A 77 -9.57 -3.18 0.18
CA LEU A 77 -8.59 -4.12 0.67
C LEU A 77 -7.17 -3.55 0.56
N ALA A 78 -6.86 -2.80 -0.51
CA ALA A 78 -5.59 -2.12 -0.64
C ALA A 78 -5.39 -1.11 0.50
N LEU A 79 -6.42 -0.32 0.84
CA LEU A 79 -6.38 0.60 1.97
C LEU A 79 -6.15 -0.11 3.31
N LEU A 80 -6.83 -1.24 3.55
CA LEU A 80 -6.65 -2.00 4.79
C LEU A 80 -5.27 -2.65 4.91
N ARG A 81 -4.61 -2.93 3.78
CA ARG A 81 -3.26 -3.51 3.74
C ARG A 81 -2.15 -2.47 3.73
N LEU A 82 -2.48 -1.18 3.63
CA LEU A 82 -1.49 -0.14 3.79
C LEU A 82 -1.02 -0.09 5.24
N PRO A 83 0.30 -0.17 5.48
CA PRO A 83 0.78 -0.13 6.84
C PRO A 83 0.70 1.28 7.42
N SER A 84 0.33 1.36 8.70
CA SER A 84 0.34 2.61 9.47
C SER A 84 1.73 3.23 9.56
N GLU A 85 2.78 2.39 9.50
CA GLU A 85 4.17 2.82 9.46
C GLU A 85 4.87 2.31 8.19
N PRO A 86 5.44 3.20 7.37
CA PRO A 86 6.07 2.83 6.10
C PRO A 86 7.25 1.86 6.23
N ARG A 87 7.91 1.84 7.39
CA ARG A 87 9.16 1.08 7.62
C ARG A 87 8.96 -0.37 8.04
N THR A 88 7.75 -0.74 8.46
CA THR A 88 7.47 -2.03 9.11
C THR A 88 6.50 -2.89 8.33
N GLY A 89 5.90 -2.38 7.26
CA GLY A 89 4.83 -3.06 6.55
C GLY A 89 5.13 -3.45 5.11
N ASP A 90 4.37 -4.43 4.64
CA ASP A 90 4.42 -4.95 3.28
C ASP A 90 3.55 -4.10 2.34
N ILE A 91 4.07 -2.92 1.99
CA ILE A 91 3.46 -1.98 1.04
C ILE A 91 3.18 -2.67 -0.31
N ALA A 92 4.00 -3.65 -0.68
CA ALA A 92 3.88 -4.35 -1.96
C ALA A 92 2.52 -5.05 -2.12
N LYS A 93 1.88 -5.50 -1.02
CA LYS A 93 0.53 -6.06 -1.09
C LYS A 93 -0.51 -5.04 -1.51
N ALA A 94 -0.45 -3.83 -0.94
CA ALA A 94 -1.36 -2.74 -1.32
C ALA A 94 -1.11 -2.31 -2.77
N THR A 95 0.16 -2.15 -3.16
CA THR A 95 0.54 -1.79 -4.54
C THR A 95 0.00 -2.79 -5.55
N LYS A 96 0.17 -4.10 -5.32
CA LYS A 96 -0.33 -5.14 -6.24
C LYS A 96 -1.85 -5.07 -6.46
N LEU A 97 -2.62 -4.77 -5.39
CA LEU A 97 -4.07 -4.65 -5.48
C LEU A 97 -4.49 -3.40 -6.26
N LEU A 98 -3.80 -2.27 -6.05
CA LEU A 98 -4.07 -1.03 -6.80
C LEU A 98 -3.68 -1.18 -8.27
N ASP A 99 -2.55 -1.83 -8.57
CA ASP A 99 -2.16 -2.13 -9.94
C ASP A 99 -3.19 -3.04 -10.63
N GLN A 100 -3.70 -4.03 -9.90
CA GLN A 100 -4.76 -4.89 -10.41
C GLN A 100 -6.04 -4.09 -10.69
N LEU A 101 -6.43 -3.21 -9.77
CA LEU A 101 -7.58 -2.33 -9.95
C LEU A 101 -7.47 -1.47 -11.21
N GLN A 102 -6.31 -0.84 -11.44
CA GLN A 102 -6.08 0.00 -12.61
C GLN A 102 -6.05 -0.81 -13.92
N ARG A 103 -5.47 -2.01 -13.92
CA ARG A 103 -5.41 -2.87 -15.12
C ARG A 103 -6.75 -3.48 -15.49
N ASP A 104 -7.47 -4.03 -14.51
CA ASP A 104 -8.65 -4.85 -14.75
C ASP A 104 -9.93 -3.98 -14.81
N TYR A 105 -9.93 -2.81 -14.17
CA TYR A 105 -11.09 -1.91 -14.06
C TYR A 105 -10.72 -0.43 -14.30
N PRO A 106 -10.10 -0.07 -15.44
CA PRO A 106 -9.65 1.30 -15.69
C PRO A 106 -10.76 2.35 -15.67
N ASP A 107 -11.99 1.98 -16.05
CA ASP A 107 -13.15 2.87 -16.07
C ASP A 107 -13.90 2.95 -14.72
N SER A 108 -13.40 2.27 -13.68
CA SER A 108 -14.04 2.26 -12.37
C SER A 108 -13.81 3.60 -11.65
N PRO A 109 -14.83 4.16 -10.97
CA PRO A 109 -14.62 5.32 -10.09
C PRO A 109 -13.58 5.03 -9.01
N TRP A 110 -13.44 3.78 -8.57
CA TRP A 110 -12.44 3.38 -7.58
C TRP A 110 -11.01 3.39 -8.15
N ALA A 111 -10.84 3.06 -9.44
CA ALA A 111 -9.55 3.16 -10.10
C ALA A 111 -9.09 4.62 -10.22
N HIS A 112 -10.01 5.54 -10.51
CA HIS A 112 -9.69 6.97 -10.51
C HIS A 112 -9.34 7.51 -9.12
N GLN A 113 -10.08 7.09 -8.08
CA GLN A 113 -9.78 7.47 -6.70
C GLN A 113 -8.47 6.87 -6.18
N ALA A 114 -8.05 5.74 -6.75
CA ALA A 114 -6.79 5.08 -6.41
C ALA A 114 -5.55 5.77 -6.99
N LEU A 115 -5.66 6.60 -8.04
CA LEU A 115 -4.49 7.18 -8.71
C LEU A 115 -3.59 7.99 -7.77
N PRO A 116 -4.10 8.99 -7.00
CA PRO A 116 -3.24 9.77 -6.10
C PRO A 116 -2.62 8.90 -5.01
N LEU A 117 -3.32 7.83 -4.61
CA LEU A 117 -2.83 6.88 -3.61
C LEU A 117 -1.68 6.04 -4.17
N SER A 118 -1.82 5.55 -5.41
CA SER A 118 -0.75 4.82 -6.10
C SER A 118 0.51 5.68 -6.25
N ASP A 119 0.35 6.94 -6.65
CA ASP A 119 1.48 7.89 -6.77
C ASP A 119 2.16 8.09 -5.41
N PHE A 120 1.37 8.34 -4.36
CA PHE A 120 1.89 8.48 -3.01
C PHE A 120 2.66 7.24 -2.54
N ILE A 121 2.14 6.04 -2.81
CA ILE A 121 2.77 4.78 -2.44
C ILE A 121 4.09 4.56 -3.19
N ALA A 122 4.14 4.94 -4.48
CA ALA A 122 5.33 4.84 -5.32
C ALA A 122 6.51 5.67 -4.76
N GLU A 123 6.23 6.77 -4.07
CA GLU A 123 7.26 7.62 -3.47
C GLU A 123 7.82 7.08 -2.13
N ILE A 124 7.12 6.15 -1.48
CA ILE A 124 7.49 5.68 -0.14
C ILE A 124 8.92 5.09 -0.08
N PRO A 125 9.35 4.21 -1.01
CA PRO A 125 10.70 3.64 -0.97
C PRO A 125 11.79 4.72 -0.98
N ALA A 126 11.68 5.72 -1.87
CA ALA A 126 12.63 6.83 -1.96
C ALA A 126 12.68 7.65 -0.66
N ARG A 127 11.52 7.87 -0.01
CA ARG A 127 11.45 8.56 1.29
C ARG A 127 12.11 7.75 2.41
N ILE A 128 11.96 6.42 2.40
CA ILE A 128 12.60 5.54 3.38
C ILE A 128 14.13 5.60 3.24
N GLU A 129 14.63 5.56 2.02
CA GLU A 129 16.07 5.67 1.71
C GLU A 129 16.63 7.04 2.13
N ALA A 130 15.97 8.14 1.74
CA ALA A 130 16.38 9.49 2.12
C ALA A 130 16.41 9.68 3.65
N ALA A 131 15.41 9.16 4.37
CA ALA A 131 15.40 9.17 5.83
C ALA A 131 16.51 8.30 6.44
N GLY A 132 16.90 7.20 5.77
CA GLY A 132 18.03 6.37 6.15
C GLY A 132 19.35 7.12 6.02
N GLU A 133 19.55 7.83 4.92
CA GLU A 133 20.76 8.61 4.67
C GLU A 133 20.88 9.80 5.63
N LEU A 134 19.79 10.53 5.87
CA LEU A 134 19.77 11.61 6.83
C LEU A 134 20.16 11.14 8.25
N ARG A 135 19.73 9.93 8.65
CA ARG A 135 20.14 9.35 9.94
C ARG A 135 21.64 9.06 10.00
N ARG A 136 22.24 8.61 8.90
CA ARG A 136 23.69 8.38 8.83
C ARG A 136 24.46 9.68 8.92
N GLN A 137 24.00 10.73 8.23
CA GLN A 137 24.59 12.06 8.31
C GLN A 137 24.50 12.65 9.71
N ILE A 138 23.34 12.55 10.37
CA ILE A 138 23.19 13.00 11.77
C ILE A 138 24.17 12.28 12.70
N LYS A 139 24.35 10.96 12.51
CA LYS A 139 25.32 10.20 13.30
C LYS A 139 26.74 10.68 13.05
N SER A 140 27.15 10.82 11.78
CA SER A 140 28.47 11.30 11.40
C SER A 140 28.76 12.70 11.95
N LEU A 141 27.81 13.63 11.86
CA LEU A 141 27.94 14.98 12.40
C LEU A 141 28.08 14.99 13.92
N ARG A 142 27.38 14.11 14.63
CA ARG A 142 27.54 13.94 16.09
C ARG A 142 28.94 13.44 16.44
N ASP A 143 29.43 12.43 15.73
CA ASP A 143 30.76 11.87 15.97
C ASP A 143 31.85 12.91 15.69
N LEU A 144 31.71 13.68 14.61
CA LEU A 144 32.63 14.78 14.29
C LEU A 144 32.62 15.89 15.34
N ASN A 145 31.43 16.29 15.80
CA ASN A 145 31.30 17.31 16.85
C ASN A 145 31.93 16.85 18.18
N LEU A 146 31.78 15.57 18.53
CA LEU A 146 32.47 14.99 19.68
C LEU A 146 34.00 15.03 19.51
N SER A 147 34.52 14.73 18.32
CA SER A 147 35.96 14.81 18.04
C SER A 147 36.47 16.25 18.18
N LEU A 148 35.80 17.21 17.53
CA LEU A 148 36.16 18.63 17.60
C LEU A 148 36.09 19.18 19.02
N THR A 149 35.15 18.70 19.83
CA THR A 149 35.03 19.08 21.24
C THR A 149 36.25 18.58 22.05
N ARG A 150 36.73 17.36 21.77
CA ARG A 150 37.94 16.81 22.39
C ARG A 150 39.20 17.57 21.97
N GLU A 151 39.36 17.81 20.66
CA GLU A 151 40.50 18.56 20.11
C GLU A 151 40.54 19.99 20.66
N ASN A 152 39.41 20.70 20.72
CA ASN A 152 39.36 22.03 21.32
C ASN A 152 39.79 22.02 22.80
N LYS A 153 39.41 20.99 23.55
CA LYS A 153 39.82 20.84 24.95
C LYS A 153 41.33 20.62 25.06
N GLU A 154 41.90 19.77 24.21
CA GLU A 154 43.33 19.50 24.18
C GLU A 154 44.15 20.74 23.79
N LEU A 155 43.73 21.46 22.75
CA LEU A 155 44.38 22.70 22.32
C LEU A 155 44.38 23.76 23.43
N ARG A 156 43.29 23.89 24.19
CA ARG A 156 43.25 24.79 25.35
C ARG A 156 44.27 24.40 26.41
N LEU A 157 44.37 23.12 26.75
CA LEU A 157 45.38 22.62 27.70
C LEU A 157 46.80 22.86 27.20
N ASN A 158 47.06 22.66 25.90
CA ASN A 158 48.38 22.90 25.32
C ASN A 158 48.73 24.39 25.30
N LEU A 159 47.77 25.27 24.99
CA LEU A 159 47.95 26.72 25.10
C LEU A 159 48.27 27.16 26.54
N GLU A 160 47.59 26.58 27.54
CA GLU A 160 47.90 26.86 28.94
C GLU A 160 49.32 26.42 29.33
N LYS A 161 49.73 25.22 28.91
CA LYS A 161 51.10 24.72 29.13
C LYS A 161 52.16 25.61 28.48
N LEU A 162 51.94 26.04 27.23
CA LEU A 162 52.87 26.94 26.54
C LEU A 162 53.02 28.27 27.27
N LYS A 163 51.90 28.86 27.72
CA LYS A 163 51.94 30.09 28.53
C LYS A 163 52.75 29.91 29.81
N THR A 164 52.61 28.77 30.49
CA THR A 164 53.41 28.49 31.69
C THR A 164 54.90 28.36 31.39
N LEU A 165 55.26 27.70 30.28
CA LEU A 165 56.65 27.54 29.86
C LEU A 165 57.29 28.89 29.46
N ASP A 166 56.54 29.75 28.75
CA ASP A 166 57.01 31.10 28.42
C ASP A 166 57.31 31.92 29.67
N LEU A 167 56.42 31.87 30.68
CA LEU A 167 56.64 32.54 31.96
C LEU A 167 57.87 32.00 32.72
N GLU A 168 58.11 30.69 32.66
CA GLU A 168 59.31 30.08 33.26
C GLU A 168 60.59 30.53 32.54
N LEU A 169 60.56 30.62 31.21
CA LEU A 169 61.68 31.10 30.41
C LEU A 169 61.99 32.57 30.70
N GLU A 170 60.98 33.43 30.75
CA GLU A 170 61.16 34.85 31.12
C GLU A 170 61.77 35.02 32.51
N ARG A 171 61.36 34.19 33.48
CA ARG A 171 61.96 34.20 34.82
C ARG A 171 63.42 33.77 34.81
N LYS A 172 63.80 32.80 33.99
CA LYS A 172 65.18 32.34 33.85
C LYS A 172 66.07 33.31 33.06
N LEU A 173 65.48 34.12 32.19
CA LEU A 173 66.18 35.12 31.36
C LEU A 173 66.37 36.48 32.04
N LYS A 174 65.65 36.76 33.14
CA LYS A 174 65.89 37.95 33.96
C LYS A 174 67.05 37.68 34.93
N PRO A 175 68.20 38.40 34.80
CA PRO A 175 69.33 38.28 35.71
C PRO A 175 69.04 38.84 37.11
#